data_AF-A0A8K0CSL8-F1
#
_entry.id   AF-A0A8K0CSL8-F1
#
_cell.length_a   1.000
_cell.length_b   1.000
_cell.length_c   1.000
_cell.angle_alpha   90.00
_cell.angle_beta   90.00
_cell.angle_gamma   90.00
#
_symmetry.space_group_name_H-M   'P 1'
#
loop_
_entity.id
_entity.type
_entity.pdbx_description
1 polymer ?
#
loop_
_entity_poly.entity_id
_entity_poly.type
_entity_poly.pdbx_seq_one_letter_code
_entity_poly.pdbx_strand_id
1 'polypeptide(L)'
;MRRIYSRVVRNKLEEAIEGKIGENQAGFTAGKSCIDHIYTVKQLPEKKRAKNKNMHIAFIDVRKACDSVPRAEIWKAMQDMGIKRNLIQAIKNLYNQNEISIKMRKRIIGNIKTTKELLQPPFFAKLRR
;
A
#
# COMPACT_ATOMS: atom_id res chain seq x y z
N MET A 1 -11.20 -19.81 -1.93
CA MET A 1 -11.67 -18.91 -3.01
C MET A 1 -11.19 -17.46 -2.89
N ARG A 2 -11.29 -16.80 -1.71
CA ARG A 2 -10.87 -15.39 -1.50
C ARG A 2 -9.45 -15.04 -1.98
N ARG A 3 -8.46 -15.90 -1.71
CA ARG A 3 -7.05 -15.65 -2.09
C ARG A 3 -6.82 -15.55 -3.60
N ILE A 4 -7.56 -16.34 -4.38
CA ILE A 4 -7.45 -16.34 -5.85
C ILE A 4 -8.09 -15.07 -6.38
N TYR A 5 -9.31 -14.76 -5.91
CA TYR A 5 -10.02 -13.54 -6.28
C TYR A 5 -9.22 -12.27 -5.95
N SER A 6 -8.65 -12.19 -4.74
CA SER A 6 -7.81 -11.05 -4.35
C SER A 6 -6.56 -10.91 -5.22
N ARG A 7 -5.96 -12.03 -5.66
CA ARG A 7 -4.79 -12.01 -6.55
C ARG A 7 -5.14 -11.50 -7.94
N VAL A 8 -6.29 -11.91 -8.48
CA VAL A 8 -6.79 -11.41 -9.79
C VAL A 8 -7.10 -9.92 -9.71
N VAL A 9 -7.80 -9.48 -8.66
CA VAL A 9 -8.10 -8.06 -8.46
C VAL A 9 -6.83 -7.23 -8.30
N ARG A 10 -5.84 -7.74 -7.55
CA ARG A 10 -4.53 -7.10 -7.39
C ARG A 10 -3.81 -6.95 -8.73
N ASN A 11 -3.70 -8.01 -9.54
CA ASN A 11 -2.99 -7.92 -10.81
C ASN A 11 -3.65 -6.89 -11.75
N LYS A 12 -4.99 -6.86 -11.81
CA LYS A 12 -5.72 -5.84 -12.57
C LYS A 12 -5.50 -4.42 -12.04
N LEU A 13 -5.30 -4.28 -10.73
CA LEU A 13 -4.96 -3.00 -10.11
C LEU A 13 -3.53 -2.57 -10.46
N GLU A 14 -2.56 -3.49 -10.41
CA GLU A 14 -1.17 -3.26 -10.80
C GLU A 14 -1.09 -2.78 -12.26
N GLU A 15 -1.83 -3.40 -13.18
CA GLU A 15 -1.95 -2.94 -14.58
C GLU A 15 -2.60 -1.55 -14.68
N ALA A 16 -3.64 -1.27 -13.88
CA ALA A 16 -4.38 -0.01 -13.96
C ALA A 16 -3.61 1.20 -13.41
N ILE A 17 -2.61 0.97 -12.56
CA ILE A 17 -1.76 2.00 -11.94
C ILE A 17 -0.36 2.08 -12.57
N GLU A 18 -0.04 1.18 -13.50
CA GLU A 18 1.19 1.23 -14.28
C GLU A 18 1.31 2.58 -15.00
N GLY A 19 2.48 3.22 -14.90
CA GLY A 19 2.73 4.56 -15.45
C GLY A 19 2.03 5.72 -14.72
N LYS A 20 1.18 5.46 -13.72
CA LYS A 20 0.49 6.50 -12.93
C LYS A 20 1.15 6.77 -11.58
N ILE A 21 2.00 5.85 -11.13
CA ILE A 21 2.76 5.98 -9.88
C ILE A 21 4.05 6.75 -10.17
N GLY A 22 4.37 7.74 -9.33
CA GLY A 22 5.60 8.52 -9.45
C GLY A 22 6.87 7.66 -9.39
N GLU A 23 7.91 8.11 -10.08
CA GLU A 23 9.20 7.39 -10.17
C GLU A 23 9.81 7.11 -8.79
N ASN A 24 9.68 8.07 -7.87
CA ASN A 24 10.19 8.01 -6.48
C ASN A 24 9.45 7.04 -5.55
N GLN A 25 8.34 6.43 -6.00
CA GLN A 25 7.67 5.40 -5.21
C GLN A 25 8.32 4.04 -5.50
N ALA A 26 9.15 3.56 -4.59
CA ALA A 26 9.72 2.20 -4.64
C ALA A 26 8.96 1.19 -3.78
N GLY A 27 8.33 1.65 -2.68
CA GLY A 27 7.56 0.78 -1.81
C GLY A 27 6.35 0.18 -2.52
N PHE A 28 6.14 -1.13 -2.36
CA PHE A 28 4.99 -1.87 -2.91
C PHE A 28 4.82 -1.75 -4.44
N THR A 29 5.87 -1.39 -5.17
CA THR A 29 5.85 -1.28 -6.63
C THR A 29 6.69 -2.40 -7.24
N ALA A 30 6.10 -3.18 -8.13
CA ALA A 30 6.81 -4.29 -8.78
C ALA A 30 8.02 -3.77 -9.57
N GLY A 31 9.14 -4.49 -9.50
CA GLY A 31 10.36 -4.14 -10.24
C GLY A 31 11.17 -2.99 -9.65
N LYS A 32 10.73 -2.35 -8.55
CA LYS A 32 11.48 -1.29 -7.87
C LYS A 32 12.09 -1.75 -6.56
N SER A 33 13.26 -1.20 -6.24
CA SER A 33 13.99 -1.47 -5.00
C SER A 33 14.33 -0.16 -4.29
N CYS A 34 14.47 -0.22 -2.96
CA CYS A 34 14.94 0.92 -2.18
C CYS A 34 16.45 1.18 -2.34
N ILE A 35 17.18 0.29 -3.03
CA ILE A 35 18.64 0.41 -3.21
C ILE A 35 19.01 1.73 -3.89
N ASP A 36 18.31 2.11 -4.96
CA ASP A 36 18.60 3.34 -5.69
C ASP A 36 18.32 4.60 -4.86
N HIS A 37 17.27 4.57 -4.03
CA HIS A 37 16.97 5.64 -3.09
C HIS A 37 18.03 5.76 -2.00
N ILE A 38 18.48 4.64 -1.44
CA ILE A 38 19.56 4.63 -0.43
C ILE A 38 20.85 5.16 -1.04
N TYR A 39 21.19 4.73 -2.26
CA TYR A 39 22.36 5.22 -2.98
C TYR A 39 22.27 6.73 -3.21
N THR A 40 21.12 7.23 -3.66
CA THR A 40 20.86 8.66 -3.89
C THR A 40 21.02 9.48 -2.62
N VAL A 41 20.43 9.03 -1.50
CA VAL A 41 20.53 9.71 -0.20
C VAL A 41 21.96 9.72 0.32
N LYS A 42 22.76 8.68 0.05
CA LYS A 42 24.19 8.65 0.42
C LYS A 42 25.04 9.57 -0.45
N GLN A 43 24.80 9.61 -1.76
CA GLN A 43 25.62 10.35 -2.73
C GLN A 43 25.34 11.86 -2.76
N LEU A 44 24.10 12.28 -2.51
CA LEU A 44 23.72 13.69 -2.57
C LEU A 44 24.51 14.60 -1.60
N PRO A 45 24.69 14.23 -0.31
CA PRO A 45 25.52 15.01 0.61
C PRO A 45 26.98 15.14 0.16
N GLU A 46 27.58 14.05 -0.32
CA GLU A 46 28.97 14.04 -0.80
C GLU A 46 29.15 15.00 -1.98
N LYS A 47 28.24 14.96 -2.97
CA LYS A 47 28.25 15.85 -4.14
C LYS A 47 28.03 17.32 -3.77
N LYS A 48 27.22 17.61 -2.75
CA LYS A 48 26.99 18.99 -2.28
C LYS A 48 28.19 19.54 -1.52
N ARG A 49 28.81 18.71 -0.66
CA ARG A 49 30.04 19.05 0.06
C ARG A 49 31.20 19.35 -0.90
N ALA A 50 31.36 18.55 -1.95
CA ALA A 50 32.38 18.79 -2.99
C ALA A 50 32.22 20.13 -3.72
N LYS A 51 31.02 20.73 -3.70
CA LYS A 51 30.72 22.03 -4.31
C LYS A 51 30.64 23.18 -3.29
N ASN A 52 31.07 22.96 -2.05
CA ASN A 52 30.91 23.91 -0.93
C ASN A 52 29.45 24.43 -0.78
N LYS A 53 28.47 23.55 -1.02
CA LYS A 53 27.04 23.86 -0.84
C LYS A 53 26.50 23.15 0.38
N ASN A 54 25.74 23.89 1.19
CA ASN A 54 25.00 23.33 2.31
C ASN A 54 23.80 22.51 1.81
N MET A 55 23.47 21.44 2.52
CA MET A 55 22.32 20.57 2.25
C MET A 55 21.72 20.10 3.58
N HIS A 56 20.40 20.05 3.64
CA HIS A 56 19.64 19.48 4.76
C HIS A 56 18.75 18.35 4.24
N ILE A 57 18.58 17.30 5.03
CA ILE A 57 17.71 16.15 4.72
C ILE A 57 16.72 16.00 5.87
N ALA A 58 15.43 15.87 5.55
CA ALA A 58 14.38 15.59 6.51
C ALA A 58 13.81 14.18 6.27
N PHE A 59 13.67 13.41 7.34
CA PHE A 59 13.01 12.11 7.32
C PHE A 59 11.62 12.24 7.94
N ILE A 60 10.59 11.92 7.17
CA ILE A 60 9.19 11.99 7.61
C ILE A 60 8.67 10.56 7.72
N ASP A 61 8.30 10.15 8.93
CA ASP A 61 7.63 8.88 9.18
C ASP A 61 6.20 9.14 9.67
N VAL A 62 5.22 8.50 9.03
CA VAL A 62 3.80 8.68 9.33
C VAL A 62 3.33 7.53 10.21
N ARG A 63 3.02 7.83 11.48
CA ARG A 63 2.48 6.83 12.42
C ARG A 63 1.21 6.20 11.86
N LYS A 64 1.20 4.87 11.75
CA LYS A 64 0.04 4.09 11.27
C LYS A 64 -0.49 4.56 9.91
N ALA A 65 0.41 4.82 8.96
CA ALA A 65 0.04 5.29 7.62
C ALA A 65 -1.03 4.42 6.92
N CYS A 66 -1.04 3.11 7.16
CA CYS A 66 -2.06 2.21 6.59
C CYS A 66 -3.40 2.25 7.34
N ASP A 67 -3.41 2.51 8.64
CA ASP A 67 -4.63 2.43 9.45
C ASP A 67 -5.33 3.79 9.58
N SER A 68 -4.61 4.88 9.37
CA SER A 68 -5.09 6.25 9.56
C SER A 68 -5.83 6.82 8.35
N VAL A 69 -5.61 6.28 7.14
CA VAL A 69 -6.22 6.82 5.92
C VAL A 69 -7.70 6.39 5.81
N PRO A 70 -8.65 7.34 5.71
CA PRO A 70 -10.06 7.00 5.52
C PRO A 70 -10.28 6.26 4.19
N ARG A 71 -11.05 5.17 4.21
CA ARG A 71 -11.35 4.39 2.99
C ARG A 71 -12.01 5.23 1.90
N ALA A 72 -12.83 6.22 2.27
CA ALA A 72 -13.46 7.15 1.34
C ALA A 72 -12.43 7.91 0.48
N GLU A 73 -11.35 8.39 1.10
CA GLU A 73 -10.26 9.08 0.41
C GLU A 73 -9.51 8.16 -0.53
N ILE A 74 -9.35 6.87 -0.18
CA ILE A 74 -8.77 5.88 -1.08
C ILE A 74 -9.63 5.72 -2.32
N TRP A 75 -10.96 5.60 -2.17
CA TRP A 75 -11.86 5.47 -3.32
C TRP A 75 -11.86 6.70 -4.20
N LYS A 76 -11.73 7.88 -3.61
CA LYS A 76 -11.62 9.15 -4.32
C LYS A 76 -10.31 9.21 -5.11
N ALA A 77 -9.18 8.94 -4.47
CA ALA A 77 -7.87 8.89 -5.13
C ALA A 77 -7.85 7.91 -6.31
N MET A 78 -8.47 6.74 -6.17
CA MET A 78 -8.58 5.77 -7.27
C MET A 78 -9.41 6.29 -8.46
N GLN A 79 -10.47 7.06 -8.18
CA GLN A 79 -11.27 7.71 -9.23
C GLN A 79 -10.46 8.82 -9.91
N ASP A 80 -9.75 9.63 -9.13
CA ASP A 80 -8.90 10.72 -9.64
C ASP A 80 -7.75 10.17 -10.51
N MET A 81 -7.23 8.98 -10.18
CA MET A 81 -6.26 8.24 -10.99
C MET A 81 -6.87 7.58 -12.25
N GLY A 82 -8.17 7.75 -12.50
CA GLY A 82 -8.86 7.18 -13.67
C GLY A 82 -9.00 5.65 -13.63
N ILE A 83 -9.05 5.04 -12.44
CA ILE A 83 -9.27 3.59 -12.31
C ILE A 83 -10.74 3.29 -12.59
N LYS A 84 -11.01 2.26 -13.41
CA LYS A 84 -12.37 1.87 -13.81
C LYS A 84 -13.26 1.58 -12.59
N ARG A 85 -14.48 2.12 -12.59
CA ARG A 85 -15.47 1.98 -11.51
C ARG A 85 -15.73 0.52 -11.10
N ASN A 86 -15.74 -0.41 -12.06
CA ASN A 86 -15.94 -1.85 -11.79
C ASN A 86 -14.80 -2.44 -10.95
N LEU A 87 -13.56 -2.02 -11.20
CA LEU A 87 -12.41 -2.46 -10.42
C LEU A 87 -12.42 -1.86 -9.02
N ILE A 88 -12.79 -0.58 -8.88
CA ILE A 88 -12.98 0.06 -7.57
C ILE A 88 -14.06 -0.67 -6.76
N GLN A 89 -15.18 -1.05 -7.40
CA GLN A 89 -16.23 -1.81 -6.73
C GLN A 89 -15.77 -3.21 -6.30
N ALA A 90 -15.01 -3.91 -7.15
CA ALA A 90 -14.43 -5.20 -6.82
C ALA A 90 -13.51 -5.11 -5.58
N ILE A 91 -12.74 -4.03 -5.47
CA ILE A 91 -11.86 -3.76 -4.33
C ILE A 91 -12.69 -3.43 -3.08
N LYS A 92 -13.70 -2.57 -3.17
CA LYS A 92 -14.63 -2.30 -2.05
C LYS A 92 -15.24 -3.59 -1.50
N ASN A 93 -15.63 -4.52 -2.37
CA ASN A 93 -16.18 -5.81 -1.97
C ASN A 93 -15.16 -6.66 -1.20
N LEU A 94 -13.86 -6.60 -1.54
CA LEU A 94 -12.80 -7.28 -0.77
C LEU A 94 -12.64 -6.77 0.66
N TYR A 95 -12.93 -5.48 0.89
CA TYR A 95 -12.87 -4.86 2.22
C TYR A 95 -14.12 -5.13 3.06
N ASN A 96 -15.28 -5.26 2.42
CA ASN A 96 -16.56 -5.52 3.11
C ASN A 96 -16.74 -7.00 3.51
N GLN A 97 -15.94 -7.92 2.97
CA GLN A 97 -15.95 -9.36 3.30
C GLN A 97 -15.06 -9.75 4.49
N ASN A 98 -14.76 -8.80 5.39
CA ASN A 98 -14.00 -9.06 6.61
C ASN A 98 -14.93 -9.21 7.81
N GLU A 99 -15.34 -10.45 8.08
CA GLU A 99 -15.89 -10.85 9.37
C GLU A 99 -14.77 -11.52 10.18
N ILE A 100 -14.47 -10.96 11.36
CA ILE A 100 -13.57 -11.58 12.34
C ILE A 100 -14.44 -12.28 13.37
N SER A 101 -14.25 -13.59 13.52
CA SER A 101 -14.88 -14.35 14.60
C SER A 101 -13.88 -14.60 15.72
N ILE A 102 -14.17 -14.13 16.92
CA ILE A 102 -13.29 -14.36 18.09
C ILE A 102 -13.62 -15.73 18.67
N LYS A 103 -12.62 -16.63 18.75
CA LYS A 103 -12.75 -17.92 19.44
C LYS A 103 -12.07 -17.85 20.79
N MET A 104 -12.83 -17.99 21.87
CA MET A 104 -12.29 -18.18 23.22
C MET A 104 -12.62 -19.58 23.71
N ARG A 105 -11.58 -20.32 24.12
CA ARG A 105 -11.65 -21.73 24.54
C ARG A 105 -12.35 -22.59 23.47
N LYS A 106 -13.64 -22.92 23.64
CA LYS A 106 -14.46 -23.75 22.73
C LYS A 106 -15.67 -23.02 22.13
N ARG A 107 -15.85 -21.72 22.41
CA ARG A 107 -17.00 -20.93 21.92
C ARG A 107 -16.53 -19.84 20.95
N ILE A 108 -17.28 -19.68 19.87
CA ILE A 108 -17.16 -18.55 18.93
C ILE A 108 -18.07 -17.45 19.48
N ILE A 109 -17.51 -16.29 19.79
CA ILE A 109 -18.18 -15.20 20.53
C ILE A 109 -18.87 -14.18 19.59
N GLY A 110 -18.85 -14.41 18.28
CA GLY A 110 -19.62 -13.65 17.30
C GLY A 110 -18.76 -12.97 16.23
N ASN A 111 -19.43 -12.43 15.21
CA ASN A 111 -18.79 -11.84 14.03
C ASN A 111 -18.66 -10.33 14.21
N ILE A 112 -17.42 -9.84 14.20
CA ILE A 112 -17.10 -8.41 14.22
C ILE A 112 -16.77 -7.98 12.79
N LYS A 113 -17.49 -6.96 12.29
CA LYS A 113 -17.21 -6.32 11.01
C LYS A 113 -16.09 -5.29 11.17
N THR A 114 -15.01 -5.39 10.39
CA THR A 114 -13.90 -4.43 10.47
C THR A 114 -14.23 -3.12 9.74
N THR A 115 -14.44 -2.05 10.49
CA THR A 115 -14.80 -0.71 9.95
C THR A 115 -13.59 0.18 9.68
N LYS A 116 -12.45 -0.06 10.35
CA LYS A 116 -11.22 0.72 10.20
C LYS A 116 -10.06 -0.27 10.16
N GLU A 117 -9.42 -0.38 9.00
CA GLU A 117 -8.12 -1.01 8.75
C GLU A 117 -8.01 -1.25 7.23
N LEU A 118 -6.90 -0.83 6.62
CA LEU A 118 -6.50 -1.44 5.35
C LEU A 118 -6.23 -2.92 5.62
N LEU A 119 -6.46 -3.79 4.63
CA LEU A 119 -5.98 -5.16 4.74
C LEU A 119 -4.46 -5.08 4.87
N GLN A 120 -3.93 -5.42 6.04
CA GLN A 120 -2.52 -5.19 6.34
C GLN A 120 -1.62 -5.88 5.29
N PRO A 121 -0.42 -5.33 5.04
CA PRO A 121 0.53 -5.87 4.09
C PRO A 121 0.85 -7.38 4.17
N PRO A 122 0.71 -8.17 5.25
CA PRO A 122 0.91 -9.63 5.20
C PRO A 122 0.10 -10.36 4.11
N PHE A 123 -0.96 -9.78 3.55
CA PHE A 123 -1.63 -10.32 2.36
C PHE A 123 -0.92 -9.99 1.03
N PHE A 124 -0.13 -8.93 0.98
CA PHE A 124 0.64 -8.47 -0.20
C PHE A 124 2.16 -8.73 -0.08
N ALA A 125 2.68 -9.04 1.12
CA ALA A 125 4.11 -9.10 1.42
C ALA A 125 4.67 -10.51 1.64
N LYS A 126 3.88 -11.58 1.50
CA LYS A 126 4.40 -12.96 1.54
C LYS A 126 4.56 -13.54 0.15
N LEU A 127 5.82 -13.88 -0.18
CA LEU A 127 6.37 -14.60 -1.34
C LEU A 127 6.94 -13.73 -2.47
N ARG A 128 8.18 -13.29 -2.27
CA ARG A 128 9.34 -13.76 -3.08
C ARG A 128 10.64 -13.41 -2.35
N ARG A 129 11.22 -14.40 -1.65
CA ARG A 129 12.67 -14.58 -1.66
C ARG A 129 12.96 -15.49 -2.84
#